data_AF-A0A060BU26-F1
#
_entry.id   AF-A0A060BU26-F1
#
_cell.length_a   1.000
_cell.length_b   1.000
_cell.length_c   1.000
_cell.angle_alpha   90.00
_cell.angle_beta   90.00
_cell.angle_gamma   90.00
#
_symmetry.space_group_name_H-M   'P 1'
#
loop_
_entity.id
_entity.type
_entity.pdbx_description
1 polymer ?
#
loop_
_entity_poly.entity_id
_entity_poly.type
_entity_poly.pdbx_seq_one_letter_code
_entity_poly.pdbx_strand_id
1 'polypeptide(L)'
;ETHDLGFLYTLSCVNPWRLLAVPEARRAGLAAADHLMRRFLEPAGIVQAWGDLSDPDQRGRTIIDSLMNMPLLYWASAETGDPRYAQAAHRHTTQLSRHILRADDTTFHTFTWDTVTGEPLRGTTAQGYSDDSCWARGQAWGIYGFALNFRYTGDATFLSSAQRCADYF
;
A
#
# COMPACT_ATOMS: atom_id res chain seq x y z
N GLU A 1 11.45 -1.27 -11.45
CA GLU A 1 11.39 -0.88 -10.03
C GLU A 1 9.99 -1.17 -9.47
N THR A 2 9.85 -1.50 -8.18
CA THR A 2 8.59 -2.00 -7.59
C THR A 2 8.30 -1.42 -6.21
N HIS A 3 7.01 -1.38 -5.83
CA HIS A 3 6.52 -1.14 -4.47
C HIS A 3 6.57 -2.37 -3.54
N ASP A 4 6.91 -3.56 -4.05
CA ASP A 4 6.89 -4.83 -3.29
C ASP A 4 7.98 -4.96 -2.21
N LEU A 5 8.60 -3.85 -1.83
CA LEU A 5 9.66 -3.82 -0.82
C LEU A 5 9.13 -4.23 0.56
N GLY A 6 7.86 -3.97 0.86
CA GLY A 6 7.24 -4.43 2.09
C GLY A 6 7.13 -5.95 2.15
N PHE A 7 6.66 -6.60 1.07
CA PHE A 7 6.65 -8.06 0.98
C PHE A 7 8.05 -8.65 1.15
N LEU A 8 9.04 -8.09 0.45
CA LEU A 8 10.41 -8.61 0.45
C LEU A 8 11.10 -8.42 1.81
N TYR A 9 11.05 -7.23 2.39
CA TYR A 9 11.88 -6.86 3.53
C TYR A 9 11.19 -6.98 4.90
N THR A 10 9.86 -6.95 4.97
CA THR A 10 9.18 -7.15 6.27
C THR A 10 9.45 -8.56 6.80
N LEU A 11 9.29 -9.56 5.93
CA LEU A 11 9.46 -10.96 6.32
C LEU A 11 10.93 -11.38 6.45
N SER A 12 11.81 -10.83 5.60
CA SER A 12 13.23 -11.22 5.56
C SER A 12 14.16 -10.38 6.43
N CYS A 13 13.78 -9.15 6.79
CA CYS A 13 14.66 -8.21 7.49
C CYS A 13 14.03 -7.67 8.78
N VAL A 14 12.79 -7.17 8.73
CA VAL A 14 12.12 -6.61 9.92
C VAL A 14 11.88 -7.68 10.98
N ASN A 15 11.41 -8.88 10.58
CA ASN A 15 11.18 -9.97 11.53
C ASN A 15 12.47 -10.46 12.21
N PRO A 16 13.57 -10.75 11.49
CA PRO A 16 14.85 -11.06 12.14
C PRO A 16 15.37 -9.96 13.07
N TRP A 17 15.22 -8.68 12.72
CA TRP A 17 15.56 -7.60 13.64
C TRP A 17 14.71 -7.66 14.93
N ARG A 18 13.40 -7.80 14.81
CA ARG A 18 12.48 -7.86 15.97
C ARG A 18 12.74 -9.05 16.88
N LEU A 19 13.06 -10.20 16.31
CA LEU A 19 13.18 -11.46 17.06
C LEU A 19 14.59 -11.70 17.60
N LEU A 20 15.62 -11.26 16.86
CA LEU A 20 17.02 -11.65 17.10
C LEU A 20 17.97 -10.46 17.20
N ALA A 21 17.47 -9.22 17.07
CA ALA A 21 18.26 -7.99 17.11
C ALA A 21 19.44 -7.97 16.13
N VAL A 22 19.29 -8.57 14.93
CA VAL A 22 20.33 -8.60 13.87
C VAL A 22 20.52 -7.21 13.26
N PRO A 23 21.64 -6.51 13.48
CA PRO A 23 21.81 -5.11 13.04
C PRO A 23 21.80 -4.93 11.53
N GLU A 24 22.32 -5.90 10.77
CA GLU A 24 22.33 -5.92 9.31
C GLU A 24 20.90 -5.92 8.76
N ALA A 25 20.02 -6.72 9.37
CA ALA A 25 18.62 -6.84 8.99
C ALA A 25 17.88 -5.51 9.25
N ARG A 26 18.16 -4.84 10.36
CA ARG A 26 17.64 -3.50 10.63
C ARG A 26 18.05 -2.50 9.55
N ARG A 27 19.35 -2.44 9.20
CA ARG A 27 19.86 -1.52 8.18
C ARG A 27 19.21 -1.80 6.81
N ALA A 28 19.09 -3.07 6.43
CA ALA A 28 18.46 -3.45 5.18
C ALA A 28 16.97 -3.08 5.13
N GLY A 29 16.22 -3.32 6.21
CA GLY A 29 14.81 -2.94 6.31
C GLY A 29 14.60 -1.43 6.20
N LEU A 30 15.43 -0.62 6.86
CA LEU A 30 15.34 0.84 6.80
C LEU A 30 15.70 1.37 5.40
N ALA A 31 16.74 0.83 4.76
CA ALA A 31 17.07 1.17 3.38
C ALA A 31 15.92 0.84 2.42
N ALA A 32 15.25 -0.31 2.61
CA ALA A 32 14.07 -0.66 1.83
C ALA A 32 12.90 0.31 2.02
N ALA A 33 12.66 0.78 3.26
CA ALA A 33 11.65 1.80 3.54
C ALA A 33 11.98 3.14 2.86
N ASP A 34 13.25 3.58 2.90
CA ASP A 34 13.70 4.77 2.19
C ASP A 34 13.51 4.65 0.67
N HIS A 35 13.80 3.48 0.10
CA HIS A 35 13.55 3.22 -1.32
C HIS A 35 12.06 3.23 -1.66
N LEU A 36 11.21 2.67 -0.80
CA LEU A 36 9.76 2.68 -1.00
C LEU A 36 9.21 4.12 -0.97
N MET A 37 9.71 4.97 -0.07
CA MET A 37 9.33 6.38 0.02
C MET A 37 9.61 7.19 -1.24
N ARG A 38 10.61 6.82 -2.05
CA ARG A 38 10.88 7.49 -3.34
C ARG A 38 9.73 7.34 -4.34
N ARG A 39 8.84 6.37 -4.13
CA ARG A 39 7.67 6.12 -4.96
C ARG A 39 6.42 6.83 -4.45
N PHE A 40 6.52 7.58 -3.35
CA PHE A 40 5.39 8.34 -2.83
C PHE A 40 5.13 9.56 -3.70
N LEU A 41 3.91 9.63 -4.24
CA LEU A 41 3.41 10.70 -5.08
C LEU A 41 2.63 11.67 -4.18
N GLU A 42 3.29 12.76 -3.81
CA GLU A 42 2.79 13.73 -2.82
C GLU A 42 1.40 14.32 -3.16
N PRO A 43 1.09 14.74 -4.42
CA PRO A 43 -0.22 15.33 -4.72
C PRO A 43 -1.39 14.37 -4.49
N ALA A 44 -1.24 13.11 -4.92
CA ALA A 44 -2.26 12.08 -4.73
C ALA A 44 -2.22 11.47 -3.33
N GLY A 45 -1.07 11.50 -2.65
CA GLY A 45 -0.86 10.82 -1.37
C GLY A 45 -0.82 9.31 -1.51
N ILE A 46 -0.22 8.78 -2.58
CA ILE A 46 -0.14 7.36 -2.88
C ILE A 46 1.28 6.88 -3.15
N VAL A 47 1.56 5.60 -2.94
CA VAL A 47 2.80 4.93 -3.34
C VAL A 47 2.59 4.26 -4.69
N GLN A 48 3.30 4.73 -5.71
CA GLN A 48 3.21 4.19 -7.08
C GLN A 48 3.72 2.74 -7.14
N ALA A 49 2.94 1.86 -7.75
CA ALA A 49 3.19 0.42 -7.74
C ALA A 49 4.39 -0.02 -8.59
N TRP A 50 4.31 0.19 -9.90
CA TRP A 50 5.33 -0.23 -10.86
C TRP A 50 5.71 0.91 -11.79
N GLY A 51 6.69 0.63 -12.64
CA GLY A 51 7.09 1.51 -13.73
C GLY A 51 8.15 2.52 -13.36
N ASP A 52 8.68 3.15 -14.39
CA ASP A 52 9.65 4.23 -14.26
C ASP A 52 8.95 5.48 -13.67
N LEU A 53 9.57 6.08 -12.66
CA LEU A 53 9.06 7.32 -12.04
C LEU A 53 9.24 8.55 -12.93
N SER A 54 10.07 8.44 -13.98
CA SER A 54 10.31 9.48 -14.97
C SER A 54 9.42 9.37 -16.21
N ASP A 55 8.77 8.22 -16.44
CA ASP A 55 7.88 7.98 -17.58
C ASP A 55 6.43 8.39 -17.23
N PRO A 56 5.90 9.48 -17.82
CA PRO A 56 4.54 9.95 -17.54
C PRO A 56 3.45 8.88 -17.74
N ASP A 57 3.61 7.98 -18.71
CA ASP A 57 2.60 6.97 -19.06
C ASP A 57 2.50 5.84 -18.02
N GLN A 58 3.54 5.69 -17.20
CA GLN A 58 3.63 4.63 -16.19
C GLN A 58 3.35 5.14 -14.77
N ARG A 59 3.22 6.46 -14.59
CA ARG A 59 3.08 7.09 -13.29
C ARG A 59 1.65 7.08 -12.77
N GLY A 60 1.53 7.27 -11.46
CA GLY A 60 0.23 7.48 -10.81
C GLY A 60 -0.63 6.23 -10.68
N ARG A 61 -0.14 5.02 -11.02
CA ARG A 61 -0.88 3.77 -10.80
C ARG A 61 -0.53 3.16 -9.44
N THR A 62 -1.55 2.76 -8.68
CA THR A 62 -1.41 1.85 -7.53
C THR A 62 -2.19 0.57 -7.74
N ILE A 63 -1.92 -0.39 -6.87
CA ILE A 63 -2.46 -1.74 -6.90
C ILE A 63 -2.88 -2.10 -5.48
N ILE A 64 -3.95 -2.85 -5.31
CA ILE A 64 -4.51 -3.21 -3.99
C ILE A 64 -3.50 -3.89 -3.05
N ASP A 65 -2.56 -4.67 -3.58
CA ASP A 65 -1.50 -5.33 -2.82
C ASP A 65 -0.51 -4.33 -2.16
N SER A 66 -0.46 -3.08 -2.60
CA SER A 66 0.31 -2.03 -1.96
C SER A 66 -0.07 -1.83 -0.48
N LEU A 67 -1.31 -2.15 -0.08
CA LEU A 67 -1.73 -2.14 1.32
C LEU A 67 -0.86 -3.06 2.19
N MET A 68 -0.41 -4.19 1.63
CA MET A 68 0.45 -5.16 2.30
C MET A 68 1.89 -4.65 2.47
N ASN A 69 2.27 -3.60 1.72
CA ASN A 69 3.60 -3.01 1.80
C ASN A 69 3.70 -1.88 2.83
N MET A 70 2.57 -1.26 3.21
CA MET A 70 2.51 -0.16 4.19
C MET A 70 3.05 -0.48 5.59
N PRO A 71 2.90 -1.71 6.13
CA PRO A 71 3.52 -2.11 7.40
C PRO A 71 5.04 -1.85 7.50
N LEU A 72 5.77 -1.88 6.38
CA LEU A 72 7.20 -1.55 6.35
C LEU A 72 7.43 -0.08 6.73
N LEU A 73 6.61 0.84 6.20
CA LEU A 73 6.71 2.26 6.47
C LEU A 73 6.31 2.60 7.90
N TYR A 74 5.25 1.99 8.44
CA TYR A 74 4.91 2.17 9.86
C TYR A 74 6.01 1.66 10.79
N TRP A 75 6.61 0.51 10.48
CA TRP A 75 7.76 0.02 11.25
C TRP A 75 8.94 1.00 11.17
N ALA A 76 9.28 1.50 9.98
CA ALA A 76 10.38 2.45 9.83
C ALA A 76 10.14 3.75 10.64
N SER A 77 8.90 4.24 10.68
CA SER A 77 8.53 5.39 11.51
C SER A 77 8.76 5.11 12.99
N ALA A 78 8.28 3.97 13.50
CA ALA A 78 8.48 3.60 14.90
C ALA A 78 9.96 3.39 15.27
N GLU A 79 10.75 2.84 14.34
CA GLU A 79 12.16 2.49 14.53
C GLU A 79 13.09 3.71 14.50
N THR A 80 12.69 4.77 13.79
CA THR A 80 13.52 5.98 13.57
C THR A 80 13.00 7.22 14.31
N GLY A 81 11.72 7.23 14.69
CA GLY A 81 11.03 8.42 15.17
C GLY A 81 10.61 9.39 14.05
N ASP A 82 10.89 9.08 12.79
CA ASP A 82 10.54 9.95 11.67
C ASP A 82 9.06 9.73 11.26
N PRO A 83 8.18 10.74 11.42
CA PRO A 83 6.75 10.58 11.16
C PRO A 83 6.41 10.49 9.67
N ARG A 84 7.32 10.88 8.75
CA ARG A 84 7.01 10.93 7.31
C ARG A 84 6.56 9.58 6.75
N TYR A 85 7.14 8.49 7.24
CA TYR A 85 6.81 7.15 6.77
C TYR A 85 5.38 6.75 7.15
N ALA A 86 4.99 6.96 8.42
CA ALA A 86 3.65 6.63 8.88
C ALA A 86 2.59 7.53 8.23
N GLN A 87 2.90 8.81 8.00
CA GLN A 87 2.02 9.74 7.30
C GLN A 87 1.79 9.31 5.85
N ALA A 88 2.84 8.93 5.12
CA ALA A 88 2.72 8.44 3.75
C ALA A 88 1.88 7.15 3.69
N ALA A 89 2.11 6.20 4.60
CA ALA A 89 1.35 4.96 4.66
C ALA A 89 -0.14 5.17 4.98
N HIS A 90 -0.46 6.06 5.92
CA HIS A 90 -1.84 6.40 6.28
C HIS A 90 -2.56 7.08 5.11
N ARG A 91 -1.92 8.06 4.46
CA ARG A 91 -2.48 8.75 3.29
C ARG A 91 -2.74 7.80 2.14
N HIS A 92 -1.80 6.91 1.84
CA HIS A 92 -1.94 5.90 0.80
C HIS A 92 -3.14 4.98 1.08
N THR A 93 -3.22 4.45 2.30
CA THR A 93 -4.33 3.57 2.71
C THR A 93 -5.67 4.30 2.66
N THR A 94 -5.70 5.58 3.04
CA THR A 94 -6.89 6.42 2.95
C THR A 94 -7.37 6.55 1.50
N GLN A 95 -6.46 6.82 0.55
CA GLN A 95 -6.81 6.91 -0.87
C GLN A 95 -7.37 5.60 -1.40
N LEU A 96 -6.76 4.47 -1.05
CA LEU A 96 -7.27 3.16 -1.46
C LEU A 96 -8.65 2.90 -0.85
N SER A 97 -8.86 3.14 0.44
CA SER A 97 -10.17 2.94 1.08
C SER A 97 -11.32 3.72 0.41
N ARG A 98 -11.01 4.88 -0.19
CA ARG A 98 -11.99 5.76 -0.85
C ARG A 98 -12.25 5.42 -2.31
N HIS A 99 -11.24 4.93 -3.02
CA HIS A 99 -11.29 4.86 -4.49
C HIS A 99 -11.07 3.44 -5.05
N ILE A 100 -10.29 2.60 -4.38
CA ILE A 100 -10.06 1.22 -4.83
C ILE A 100 -11.18 0.28 -4.36
N LEU A 101 -11.73 0.52 -3.17
CA LEU A 101 -12.90 -0.17 -2.63
C LEU A 101 -14.17 0.46 -3.24
N ARG A 102 -14.96 -0.35 -3.93
CA ARG A 102 -16.18 0.07 -4.62
C ARG A 102 -17.35 0.18 -3.64
N ALA A 103 -18.46 0.72 -4.12
CA ALA A 103 -19.68 0.88 -3.33
C ALA A 103 -20.38 -0.45 -3.00
N ASP A 104 -20.14 -1.49 -3.81
CA ASP A 104 -20.68 -2.86 -3.66
C ASP A 104 -19.73 -3.80 -2.89
N ASP A 105 -18.79 -3.22 -2.13
CA ASP A 105 -17.81 -3.92 -1.28
C ASP A 105 -16.77 -4.77 -2.02
N THR A 106 -16.75 -4.70 -3.35
CA THR A 106 -15.68 -5.28 -4.19
C THR A 106 -14.50 -4.32 -4.35
N THR A 107 -13.32 -4.84 -4.68
CA THR A 107 -12.15 -4.00 -5.00
C THR A 107 -11.81 -3.99 -6.49
N PHE A 108 -11.43 -2.82 -7.01
CA PHE A 108 -10.58 -2.77 -8.21
C PHE A 108 -9.24 -3.43 -7.93
N HIS A 109 -8.59 -3.93 -8.99
CA HIS A 109 -7.23 -4.45 -8.86
C HIS A 109 -6.21 -3.29 -8.83
N THR A 110 -6.28 -2.40 -9.82
CA THR A 110 -5.41 -1.24 -9.93
C THR A 110 -6.25 0.03 -9.99
N PHE A 111 -5.68 1.16 -9.59
CA PHE A 111 -6.31 2.45 -9.76
C PHE A 111 -5.28 3.48 -10.22
N THR A 112 -5.69 4.50 -10.97
CA THR A 112 -4.80 5.53 -11.50
C THR A 112 -5.22 6.91 -11.00
N TRP A 113 -4.21 7.72 -10.66
CA TRP A 113 -4.34 9.11 -10.22
C TRP A 113 -3.61 10.04 -11.19
N ASP A 114 -4.11 11.26 -11.31
CA ASP A 114 -3.38 12.35 -11.97
C ASP A 114 -2.14 12.71 -11.15
N THR A 115 -0.97 12.75 -11.81
CA THR A 115 0.31 12.90 -11.12
C THR A 115 0.64 14.35 -10.75
N VAL A 116 -0.08 15.30 -11.33
CA VAL A 116 0.10 16.74 -11.11
C VAL A 116 -0.92 17.22 -10.10
N THR A 117 -2.21 16.93 -10.32
CA THR A 117 -3.31 17.41 -9.48
C THR A 117 -3.58 16.50 -8.28
N GLY A 118 -3.26 15.21 -8.39
CA GLY A 118 -3.60 14.21 -7.37
C GLY A 118 -5.01 13.64 -7.50
N GLU A 119 -5.78 14.06 -8.51
CA GLU A 119 -7.18 13.64 -8.68
C GLU A 119 -7.29 12.15 -9.02
N PRO A 120 -8.25 11.41 -8.42
CA PRO A 120 -8.52 10.03 -8.78
C PRO A 120 -9.13 9.96 -10.19
N LEU A 121 -8.63 9.06 -11.04
CA LEU A 121 -9.08 8.95 -12.43
C LEU A 121 -9.98 7.74 -12.66
N ARG A 122 -9.44 6.52 -12.53
CA ARG A 122 -10.18 5.29 -12.84
C ARG A 122 -9.55 4.05 -12.22
N GLY A 123 -10.41 3.07 -11.94
CA GLY A 123 -10.01 1.70 -11.61
C GLY A 123 -9.89 0.84 -12.88
N THR A 124 -8.94 -0.09 -12.88
CA THR A 124 -8.73 -1.08 -13.95
C THR A 124 -8.20 -2.38 -13.37
N THR A 125 -7.88 -3.33 -14.25
CA THR A 125 -7.19 -4.57 -13.88
C THR A 125 -6.04 -4.91 -14.81
N ALA A 126 -5.05 -5.62 -14.26
CA ALA A 126 -4.00 -6.31 -15.03
C ALA A 126 -4.10 -7.84 -14.95
N GLN A 127 -4.96 -8.39 -14.08
CA GLN A 127 -4.98 -9.83 -13.72
C GLN A 127 -6.38 -10.40 -13.47
N GLY A 128 -7.38 -9.54 -13.24
CA GLY A 128 -8.78 -9.93 -13.16
C GLY A 128 -9.37 -10.18 -14.55
N TYR A 129 -10.58 -10.73 -14.59
CA TYR A 129 -11.28 -11.05 -15.83
C TYR A 129 -11.63 -9.80 -16.66
N SER A 130 -12.07 -8.73 -15.99
CA SER A 130 -12.38 -7.43 -16.58
C SER A 130 -12.14 -6.30 -15.56
N ASP A 131 -12.13 -5.04 -16.00
CA ASP A 131 -11.94 -3.87 -15.10
C ASP A 131 -13.01 -3.79 -14.00
N ASP A 132 -14.22 -4.26 -14.29
CA ASP A 132 -15.35 -4.30 -13.35
C ASP A 132 -15.46 -5.64 -12.60
N SER A 133 -14.57 -6.59 -12.86
CA SER A 133 -14.53 -7.85 -12.11
C SER A 133 -13.96 -7.66 -10.70
N CYS A 134 -14.25 -8.61 -9.81
CA CYS A 134 -13.60 -8.75 -8.51
C CYS A 134 -12.58 -9.89 -8.56
N TRP A 135 -11.30 -9.55 -8.64
CA TRP A 135 -10.24 -10.54 -8.63
C TRP A 135 -10.00 -11.07 -7.22
N ALA A 136 -10.20 -12.38 -7.00
CA ALA A 136 -10.21 -12.99 -5.67
C ALA A 136 -8.98 -12.67 -4.82
N ARG A 137 -7.76 -12.70 -5.39
CA ARG A 137 -6.55 -12.35 -4.63
C ARG A 137 -6.46 -10.85 -4.33
N GLY A 138 -6.97 -10.00 -5.20
CA GLY A 138 -7.08 -8.56 -4.94
C GLY A 138 -8.01 -8.28 -3.77
N GLN A 139 -9.18 -8.93 -3.74
CA GLN A 139 -10.11 -8.84 -2.62
C GLN A 139 -9.46 -9.31 -1.31
N ALA A 140 -8.74 -10.44 -1.34
CA ALA A 140 -8.00 -10.94 -0.18
C ALA A 140 -6.92 -9.96 0.33
N TRP A 141 -6.23 -9.25 -0.58
CA TRP A 141 -5.33 -8.16 -0.21
C TRP A 141 -6.05 -6.95 0.37
N GLY A 142 -7.26 -6.64 -0.08
CA GLY A 142 -8.13 -5.65 0.57
C GLY A 142 -8.45 -6.04 2.01
N ILE A 143 -8.94 -7.27 2.23
CA ILE A 143 -9.28 -7.78 3.57
C ILE A 143 -8.08 -7.65 4.52
N TYR A 144 -6.95 -8.25 4.16
CA TYR A 144 -5.81 -8.31 5.07
C TYR A 144 -5.09 -6.96 5.15
N GLY A 145 -4.92 -6.29 4.02
CA GLY A 145 -4.23 -5.01 3.93
C GLY A 145 -4.89 -3.95 4.81
N PHE A 146 -6.21 -3.76 4.71
CA PHE A 146 -6.91 -2.79 5.55
C PHE A 146 -6.86 -3.17 7.05
N ALA A 147 -7.00 -4.46 7.39
CA ALA A 147 -6.89 -4.93 8.77
C ALA A 147 -5.48 -4.69 9.36
N LEU A 148 -4.43 -4.91 8.57
CA LEU A 148 -3.06 -4.60 8.97
C LEU A 148 -2.90 -3.11 9.24
N ASN A 149 -3.37 -2.25 8.33
CA ASN A 149 -3.26 -0.81 8.49
C ASN A 149 -4.04 -0.31 9.72
N PHE A 150 -5.24 -0.84 9.98
CA PHE A 150 -5.98 -0.56 11.22
C PHE A 150 -5.16 -0.89 12.47
N ARG A 151 -4.48 -2.05 12.50
CA ARG A 151 -3.65 -2.44 13.65
C ARG A 151 -2.53 -1.44 13.96
N TYR A 152 -1.99 -0.77 12.95
CA TYR A 152 -0.93 0.23 13.12
C TYR A 152 -1.47 1.61 13.51
N THR A 153 -2.67 1.98 13.09
CA THR A 153 -3.17 3.36 13.20
C THR A 153 -4.31 3.53 14.21
N GLY A 154 -5.05 2.47 14.50
CA GLY A 154 -6.31 2.54 15.24
C GLY A 154 -7.46 3.19 14.46
N ASP A 155 -7.27 3.49 13.18
CA ASP A 155 -8.26 4.17 12.34
C ASP A 155 -9.42 3.22 11.98
N ALA A 156 -10.56 3.43 12.63
CA ALA A 156 -11.74 2.58 12.46
C ALA A 156 -12.28 2.54 11.01
N THR A 157 -11.93 3.53 10.17
CA THR A 157 -12.31 3.51 8.75
C THR A 157 -11.62 2.38 7.98
N PHE A 158 -10.38 2.03 8.36
CA PHE A 158 -9.67 0.89 7.79
C PHE A 158 -10.25 -0.44 8.28
N LEU A 159 -10.64 -0.52 9.55
CA LEU A 159 -11.34 -1.72 10.06
C LEU A 159 -12.66 -1.95 9.31
N SER A 160 -13.46 -0.91 9.13
CA SER A 160 -14.71 -0.98 8.37
C SER A 160 -14.46 -1.40 6.92
N SER A 161 -13.42 -0.88 6.27
CA SER A 161 -13.04 -1.28 4.91
C SER A 161 -12.65 -2.76 4.84
N ALA A 162 -11.91 -3.28 5.82
CA ALA A 162 -11.55 -4.69 5.91
C ALA A 162 -12.79 -5.59 6.08
N GLN A 163 -13.73 -5.18 6.95
CA GLN A 163 -14.98 -5.91 7.19
C GLN A 163 -15.84 -5.96 5.94
N ARG A 164 -16.04 -4.83 5.25
CA ARG A 164 -16.76 -4.77 3.97
C ARG A 164 -16.16 -5.73 2.95
N CYS A 165 -14.83 -5.70 2.78
CA CYS A 165 -14.16 -6.62 1.87
C CYS A 165 -14.38 -8.10 2.23
N ALA A 166 -14.45 -8.40 3.54
CA ALA A 166 -14.62 -9.76 4.05
C ALA A 166 -16.07 -10.24 3.97
N ASP A 167 -17.05 -9.37 4.22
CA ASP A 167 -18.48 -9.69 4.14
C ASP A 167 -18.91 -10.03 2.70
N TYR A 168 -18.24 -9.43 1.71
CA TYR A 168 -18.44 -9.77 0.30
C TYR A 168 -17.80 -11.12 -0.12
N PHE A 169 -16.64 -11.48 0.46
CA PHE A 169 -15.78 -12.57 -0.03
C PHE A 169 -16.25 -13.97 0.39
#